data_AF-A0A821B242-F1
#
_entry.id   AF-A0A821B242-F1
#
_cell.length_a   1.000
_cell.length_b   1.000
_cell.length_c   1.000
_cell.angle_alpha   90.00
_cell.angle_beta   90.00
_cell.angle_gamma   90.00
#
_symmetry.space_group_name_H-M   'P 1'
#
loop_
_entity.id
_entity.type
_entity.pdbx_description
1 polymer ?
#
loop_
_entity_poly.entity_id
_entity_poly.type
_entity_poly.pdbx_seq_one_letter_code
_entity_poly.pdbx_strand_id
1 'polypeptide(L)'
;VLSQKSLRSNPCSWFFLASSISSLITLISGVAVRLLAGWSADLTNTVPWLCKLRIFVLFVSRTIASWLIMLATVDRWFSSSIDVNRRHMSKLKNAQLGALLVVILSSLAYTQVFYCYEANLTNTPLQ
;
A
#
# COMPACT_ATOMS: atom_id res chain seq x y z
N VAL A 1 9.79 22.67 3.26
CA VAL A 1 8.39 22.94 2.83
C VAL A 1 7.37 21.97 3.44
N LEU A 2 7.70 20.70 3.68
CA LEU A 2 6.81 19.68 4.29
C LEU A 2 6.58 19.79 5.82
N SER A 3 7.21 20.75 6.51
CA SER A 3 7.20 20.87 7.98
C SER A 3 6.28 21.98 8.52
N GLN A 4 5.26 22.39 7.76
CA GLN A 4 4.30 23.38 8.24
C GLN A 4 3.08 22.72 8.89
N LYS A 5 2.78 23.13 10.13
CA LYS A 5 1.65 22.66 10.95
C LYS A 5 0.29 22.78 10.23
N SER A 6 0.15 23.77 9.35
CA SER A 6 -1.02 23.99 8.48
C SER A 6 -1.30 22.83 7.52
N LEU A 7 -0.27 22.17 6.96
CA LEU A 7 -0.46 21.02 6.07
C LEU A 7 -0.83 19.73 6.81
N ARG A 8 -0.55 19.62 8.12
CA ARG A 8 -0.94 18.48 8.97
C ARG A 8 -2.44 18.44 9.26
N SER A 9 -3.13 19.55 9.01
CA SER A 9 -4.59 19.65 9.09
C SER A 9 -5.29 19.22 7.79
N ASN A 10 -4.55 19.06 6.68
CA ASN A 10 -5.13 18.71 5.40
C ASN A 10 -5.16 17.17 5.21
N PRO A 11 -6.35 16.56 5.05
CA PRO A 11 -6.48 15.11 4.84
C PRO A 11 -5.69 14.61 3.63
N CYS A 12 -5.65 15.38 2.54
CA CYS A 12 -4.85 15.09 1.35
C CYS A 12 -3.35 14.88 1.63
N SER A 13 -2.72 15.72 2.47
CA SER A 13 -1.31 15.56 2.84
C SER A 13 -1.05 14.25 3.59
N TRP A 14 -2.02 13.82 4.41
CA TRP A 14 -1.92 12.58 5.17
C TRP A 14 -1.99 11.36 4.24
N PHE A 15 -2.88 11.37 3.24
CA PHE A 15 -2.93 10.33 2.20
C PHE A 15 -1.63 10.23 1.40
N PHE A 16 -1.05 11.36 1.00
CA PHE A 16 0.23 11.38 0.29
C PHE A 16 1.38 10.82 1.13
N LEU A 17 1.44 11.18 2.41
CA LEU A 17 2.44 10.63 3.33
C LEU A 17 2.27 9.12 3.51
N ALA A 18 1.05 8.65 3.75
CA ALA A 18 0.76 7.23 3.92
C ALA A 18 1.08 6.41 2.64
N SER A 19 0.75 6.95 1.46
CA SER A 19 1.10 6.35 0.17
C SER A 19 2.61 6.29 -0.04
N SER A 20 3.34 7.36 0.33
CA SER A 20 4.79 7.43 0.20
C SER A 20 5.48 6.41 1.12
N ILE A 21 5.02 6.27 2.37
CA ILE A 21 5.52 5.26 3.31
C ILE A 21 5.26 3.85 2.77
N SER A 22 4.05 3.57 2.29
CA SER A 22 3.70 2.27 1.70
C SER A 22 4.55 1.93 0.48
N SER A 23 4.83 2.93 -0.36
CA SER A 23 5.70 2.80 -1.53
C SER A 23 7.16 2.53 -1.12
N LEU A 24 7.65 3.20 -0.07
CA LEU A 24 8.99 2.98 0.45
C LEU A 24 9.17 1.56 1.01
N ILE A 25 8.17 1.05 1.73
CA ILE A 25 8.13 -0.34 2.22
C ILE A 25 8.15 -1.33 1.05
N THR A 26 7.40 -1.04 -0.02
CA THR A 26 7.39 -1.85 -1.26
C THR A 26 8.78 -1.87 -1.91
N LEU A 27 9.46 -0.72 -1.97
CA LEU A 27 10.81 -0.63 -2.53
C LEU A 27 11.83 -1.41 -1.69
N ILE A 28 11.82 -1.24 -0.37
CA ILE A 28 12.75 -1.93 0.53
C ILE A 28 12.56 -3.44 0.43
N SER A 29 11.31 -3.92 0.50
CA SER A 29 11.00 -5.35 0.38
C SER A 29 11.31 -5.92 -1.01
N GLY A 30 11.13 -5.15 -2.07
CA GLY A 30 11.48 -5.54 -3.44
C GLY A 30 13.00 -5.63 -3.67
N VAL A 31 13.75 -4.63 -3.19
CA VAL A 31 15.21 -4.50 -3.39
C VAL A 31 15.98 -5.48 -2.50
N ALA A 32 15.56 -5.68 -1.24
CA ALA A 32 16.19 -6.65 -0.35
C ALA A 32 16.25 -8.04 -1.01
N VAL A 33 15.16 -8.48 -1.64
CA VAL A 33 15.10 -9.79 -2.28
C VAL A 33 15.97 -9.87 -3.55
N ARG A 34 16.08 -8.78 -4.31
CA ARG A 34 16.98 -8.72 -5.48
C ARG A 34 18.46 -8.76 -5.07
N LEU A 35 18.81 -8.12 -3.96
CA LEU A 35 20.16 -8.18 -3.38
C LEU A 35 20.49 -9.60 -2.89
N LEU A 36 19.55 -10.26 -2.21
CA LEU A 36 19.70 -11.64 -1.74
C LEU A 36 19.85 -12.64 -2.91
N ALA A 37 19.07 -12.49 -3.98
CA ALA A 37 19.21 -13.30 -5.20
C ALA A 37 20.58 -13.08 -5.90
N GLY A 38 21.10 -11.85 -5.90
CA GLY A 38 22.43 -11.54 -6.42
C GLY A 38 23.58 -12.15 -5.62
N TRP A 39 23.35 -12.52 -4.36
CA TRP A 39 24.37 -13.08 -3.46
C TRP A 39 24.34 -14.61 -3.37
N SER A 40 23.64 -15.30 -4.27
CA SER A 40 23.49 -16.78 -4.32
C SER A 40 22.88 -17.43 -3.06
N ALA A 41 22.32 -16.62 -2.15
CA ALA A 41 21.53 -17.07 -1.02
C ALA A 41 20.05 -16.88 -1.36
N ASP A 42 19.51 -17.76 -2.20
CA ASP A 42 18.08 -17.78 -2.53
C ASP A 42 17.27 -18.28 -1.31
N LEU A 43 17.15 -17.43 -0.29
CA LEU A 43 16.29 -17.63 0.88
C LEU A 43 14.84 -17.92 0.49
N THR A 44 14.45 -17.45 -0.71
CA THR A 44 13.16 -17.70 -1.37
C THR A 44 12.96 -19.18 -1.74
N ASN A 45 14.03 -19.88 -2.15
CA ASN A 45 13.99 -21.32 -2.41
C ASN A 45 14.08 -22.14 -1.12
N THR A 46 14.76 -21.62 -0.09
CA THR A 46 14.93 -22.33 1.19
C THR A 46 13.66 -22.31 2.04
N VAL A 47 12.84 -21.25 1.96
CA VAL A 47 11.66 -21.08 2.81
C VAL A 47 10.44 -20.62 1.99
N PRO A 48 9.52 -21.52 1.62
CA PRO A 48 8.36 -21.19 0.77
C PRO A 48 7.39 -20.19 1.43
N TRP A 49 7.36 -20.16 2.77
CA TRP A 49 6.57 -19.18 3.53
C TRP A 49 7.05 -17.74 3.32
N LEU A 50 8.36 -17.50 3.28
CA LEU A 50 8.93 -16.17 3.04
C LEU A 50 8.60 -15.66 1.63
N CYS A 51 8.58 -16.55 0.64
CA CYS A 51 8.17 -16.23 -0.73
C CYS A 51 6.70 -15.77 -0.79
N LYS A 52 5.77 -16.52 -0.15
CA LYS A 52 4.35 -16.14 -0.08
C LYS A 52 4.14 -14.82 0.64
N LEU A 53 4.80 -14.62 1.78
CA LEU A 53 4.72 -13.38 2.55
C LEU A 53 5.23 -12.18 1.76
N ARG A 54 6.33 -12.34 1.01
CA ARG A 54 6.87 -11.30 0.12
C ARG A 54 5.84 -10.88 -0.93
N ILE A 55 5.27 -11.84 -1.65
CA ILE A 55 4.27 -11.59 -2.69
C ILE A 55 3.07 -10.86 -2.06
N PHE A 56 2.58 -11.36 -0.93
CA PHE A 56 1.51 -10.72 -0.19
C PHE A 56 1.83 -9.25 0.14
N VAL A 57 2.97 -8.97 0.76
CA VAL A 57 3.37 -7.59 1.14
C VAL A 57 3.50 -6.70 -0.08
N LEU A 58 4.15 -7.15 -1.16
CA LEU A 58 4.34 -6.35 -2.37
C LEU A 58 3.00 -5.97 -3.02
N PHE A 59 2.11 -6.94 -3.21
CA PHE A 59 0.82 -6.69 -3.83
C PHE A 59 -0.10 -5.84 -2.94
N VAL A 60 -0.17 -6.14 -1.64
CA VAL A 60 -0.97 -5.37 -0.68
C VAL A 60 -0.48 -3.92 -0.60
N SER A 61 0.82 -3.69 -0.43
CA SER A 61 1.37 -2.33 -0.31
C SER A 61 1.18 -1.51 -1.59
N ARG A 62 1.35 -2.12 -2.78
CA ARG A 62 1.10 -1.45 -4.06
C ARG A 62 -0.36 -1.04 -4.21
N THR A 63 -1.27 -1.95 -3.90
CA THR A 63 -2.72 -1.69 -3.98
C THR A 63 -3.15 -0.63 -2.98
N ILE A 64 -2.66 -0.68 -1.74
CA ILE A 64 -2.89 0.37 -0.73
C ILE A 64 -2.42 1.73 -1.25
N ALA A 65 -1.20 1.83 -1.80
CA ALA A 65 -0.69 3.09 -2.34
C ALA A 65 -1.59 3.66 -3.45
N SER A 66 -2.03 2.82 -4.39
CA SER A 66 -2.96 3.23 -5.45
C SER A 66 -4.31 3.72 -4.90
N TRP A 67 -4.89 3.00 -3.95
CA TRP A 67 -6.16 3.40 -3.32
C TRP A 67 -6.04 4.67 -2.49
N LEU A 68 -4.93 4.87 -1.77
CA LEU A 68 -4.69 6.10 -1.00
C LEU A 68 -4.58 7.33 -1.92
N ILE A 69 -3.95 7.18 -3.10
CA ILE A 69 -3.90 8.26 -4.11
C ILE A 69 -5.30 8.54 -4.65
N MET A 70 -6.08 7.50 -4.97
CA MET A 70 -7.48 7.67 -5.41
C MET A 70 -8.30 8.42 -4.35
N LEU A 71 -8.22 8.02 -3.08
CA LEU A 71 -8.89 8.71 -1.98
C LEU A 71 -8.43 10.16 -1.82
N ALA A 72 -7.14 10.46 -2.04
CA ALA A 72 -6.64 11.83 -2.02
C ALA A 72 -7.27 12.70 -3.12
N THR A 73 -7.48 12.15 -4.32
CA THR A 73 -8.15 12.88 -5.41
C THR A 73 -9.62 13.12 -5.13
N VAL A 74 -10.31 12.14 -4.55
CA VAL A 74 -11.72 12.22 -4.15
C VAL A 74 -11.89 13.24 -3.02
N ASP A 75 -11.01 13.22 -2.02
CA ASP A 75 -11.00 14.19 -0.93
C ASP A 75 -10.81 15.63 -1.46
N ARG A 76 -9.89 15.81 -2.42
CA ARG A 76 -9.68 17.11 -3.09
C ARG A 76 -10.90 17.56 -3.89
N TRP A 77 -11.61 16.64 -4.54
CA TRP A 77 -12.86 16.93 -5.25
C TRP A 77 -13.97 17.40 -4.29
N PHE A 78 -14.12 16.74 -3.14
CA PHE A 78 -15.07 17.14 -2.11
C PHE A 78 -14.73 18.50 -1.50
N SER A 79 -13.45 18.79 -1.32
CA SER A 79 -12.99 20.10 -0.82
C SER A 79 -13.24 21.24 -1.81
N SER A 80 -13.20 20.95 -3.12
CA SER A 80 -13.49 21.93 -4.19
C SER A 80 -14.99 22.11 -4.46
N SER A 81 -15.86 21.27 -3.90
CA SER A 81 -17.30 21.35 -4.12
C SER A 81 -17.91 22.53 -3.34
N ILE A 82 -18.86 23.23 -3.95
CA ILE A 82 -19.60 24.37 -3.35
C ILE A 82 -20.50 23.92 -2.19
N ASP A 83 -20.95 22.67 -2.20
CA ASP A 83 -21.81 22.13 -1.15
C ASP A 83 -21.07 21.96 0.18
N VAL A 84 -21.55 22.66 1.22
CA VAL A 84 -21.01 22.63 2.58
C VAL A 84 -21.00 21.20 3.15
N ASN A 85 -22.02 20.40 2.83
CA ASN A 85 -22.13 19.02 3.31
C ASN A 85 -21.02 18.11 2.73
N ARG A 86 -20.67 18.32 1.45
CA ARG A 86 -19.57 17.61 0.77
C ARG A 86 -18.21 18.05 1.32
N ARG A 87 -18.05 19.35 1.57
CA ARG A 87 -16.85 19.91 2.21
C ARG A 87 -16.62 19.35 3.62
N HIS A 88 -17.70 19.09 4.36
CA HIS A 88 -17.63 18.52 5.70
C HIS A 88 -17.23 17.03 5.73
N MET A 89 -17.34 16.32 4.61
CA MET A 89 -16.82 14.94 4.48
C MET A 89 -15.29 14.87 4.35
N SER A 90 -14.64 15.97 3.95
CA SER A 90 -13.17 16.13 3.91
C SER A 90 -12.60 16.43 5.32
N LYS A 91 -13.05 15.67 6.32
CA LYS A 91 -12.49 15.72 7.67
C LYS A 91 -11.39 14.69 7.81
N LEU A 92 -10.32 15.06 8.52
CA LEU A 92 -9.18 14.18 8.79
C LEU A 92 -9.60 12.83 9.40
N LYS A 93 -10.62 12.80 10.27
CA LYS A 93 -11.16 11.55 10.85
C LYS A 93 -11.72 10.61 9.78
N ASN A 94 -12.44 11.15 8.80
CA ASN A 94 -13.05 10.36 7.74
C ASN A 94 -11.98 9.87 6.75
N ALA A 95 -10.96 10.69 6.49
CA ALA A 95 -9.79 10.30 5.72
C ALA A 95 -9.01 9.14 6.37
N GLN A 96 -8.78 9.22 7.69
CA GLN A 96 -8.14 8.15 8.46
C GLN A 96 -8.96 6.87 8.46
N LEU A 97 -10.29 6.97 8.64
CA LEU A 97 -11.19 5.82 8.57
C LEU A 97 -11.18 5.19 7.17
N GLY A 98 -11.23 6.01 6.12
CA GLY A 98 -11.15 5.53 4.73
C GLY A 98 -9.84 4.82 4.42
N ALA A 99 -8.71 5.36 4.89
CA ALA A 99 -7.41 4.70 4.76
C ALA A 99 -7.35 3.37 5.52
N LEU A 100 -7.88 3.32 6.75
CA LEU A 100 -7.96 2.09 7.54
C LEU A 100 -8.80 1.03 6.82
N LEU A 101 -9.95 1.40 6.27
CA LEU A 101 -10.81 0.52 5.48
C LEU A 101 -10.09 -0.02 4.23
N VAL A 102 -9.36 0.83 3.51
CA VAL A 102 -8.55 0.41 2.35
C VAL A 102 -7.50 -0.61 2.75
N VAL A 103 -6.80 -0.41 3.88
CA VAL A 103 -5.80 -1.36 4.37
C VAL A 103 -6.44 -2.70 4.71
N ILE A 104 -7.57 -2.70 5.42
CA ILE A 104 -8.30 -3.92 5.80
C ILE A 104 -8.81 -4.66 4.56
N LEU A 105 -9.49 -3.97 3.64
CA LEU A 105 -10.03 -4.55 2.41
C LEU A 105 -8.92 -5.09 1.51
N SER A 106 -7.81 -4.36 1.36
CA SER A 106 -6.67 -4.82 0.58
C SER A 106 -6.06 -6.08 1.21
N SER A 107 -5.89 -6.11 2.53
CA SER A 107 -5.35 -7.28 3.24
C SER A 107 -6.25 -8.51 3.08
N LEU A 108 -7.57 -8.35 3.20
CA LEU A 108 -8.55 -9.42 2.98
C LEU A 108 -8.53 -9.91 1.53
N ALA A 109 -8.52 -8.99 0.56
CA ALA A 109 -8.51 -9.34 -0.87
C ALA A 109 -7.26 -10.16 -1.25
N TYR A 110 -6.11 -9.89 -0.65
CA TYR A 110 -4.88 -10.65 -0.91
C TYR A 110 -4.67 -11.84 0.03
N THR A 111 -5.56 -12.07 1.01
CA THR A 111 -5.48 -13.26 1.88
C THR A 111 -5.57 -14.54 1.04
N GLN A 112 -6.27 -14.50 -0.10
CA GLN A 112 -6.32 -15.59 -1.08
C GLN A 112 -4.94 -16.04 -1.59
N VAL A 113 -3.92 -15.16 -1.57
CA VAL A 113 -2.55 -15.52 -1.96
C VAL A 113 -1.98 -16.59 -1.04
N PHE A 114 -2.35 -16.64 0.24
CA PHE A 114 -1.85 -17.69 1.13
C PHE A 114 -2.44 -19.07 0.80
N TYR A 115 -3.69 -19.10 0.32
CA TYR A 115 -4.44 -20.34 0.07
C TYR A 115 -4.29 -20.86 -1.36
N CYS A 116 -4.36 -19.98 -2.37
CA CYS A 116 -4.32 -20.37 -3.78
C CYS A 116 -2.92 -20.32 -4.40
N TYR A 117 -1.94 -19.66 -3.77
CA TYR A 117 -0.59 -19.57 -4.32
C TYR A 117 0.28 -20.75 -3.87
N GLU A 118 0.48 -21.70 -4.78
CA GLU A 118 1.50 -22.75 -4.67
C GLU A 118 2.87 -22.14 -5.05
N ALA A 119 3.73 -21.87 -4.07
CA ALA A 119 5.09 -21.36 -4.30
C ALA A 119 6.05 -22.45 -4.85
N ASN A 120 5.55 -23.65 -5.13
CA ASN A 120 6.34 -24.86 -5.39
C ASN A 120 6.31 -25.30 -6.86
N LEU A 121 6.19 -24.36 -7.80
CA LEU A 121 6.41 -24.63 -9.22
C LEU A 121 7.89 -24.39 -9.55
N THR A 122 8.69 -25.45 -9.41
CA THR A 122 10.14 -25.49 -9.68
C THR A 122 10.52 -25.15 -11.13
N ASN A 123 9.56 -24.79 -12.01
CA ASN A 123 9.77 -24.61 -13.45
C ASN A 123 9.01 -23.43 -14.08
N THR A 124 8.37 -22.54 -13.33
CA THR A 124 7.71 -21.37 -13.93
C THR A 124 8.56 -20.11 -13.78
N PRO A 125 9.12 -19.54 -14.86
CA PRO A 125 9.81 -18.27 -14.77
C PRO A 125 8.81 -17.18 -14.35
N LEU A 126 9.20 -16.39 -13.35
CA LEU A 126 8.51 -15.16 -12.98
C LEU A 126 8.59 -14.19 -14.17
N GLN A 127 7.54 -14.17 -14.99
CA GLN A 127 7.35 -13.21 -16.07
C GLN A 127 6.67 -11.95 -15.56
#